data_AF-A0A7X8CV38-F1
#
_entry.id   AF-A0A7X8CV38-F1
#
_cell.length_a   1.000
_cell.length_b   1.000
_cell.length_c   1.000
_cell.angle_alpha   90.00
_cell.angle_beta   90.00
_cell.angle_gamma   90.00
#
_symmetry.space_group_name_H-M   'P 1'
#
loop_
_entity.id
_entity.type
_entity.pdbx_description
1 polymer ?
#
loop_
_entity_poly.entity_id
_entity_poly.type
_entity_poly.pdbx_seq_one_letter_code
_entity_poly.pdbx_strand_id
1 'polypeptide(L)'
;MRIPEPRGRVRKAPGTGFGLSGRGLGFSLLSAGLLSAGILRSELGALISGAGLGAAILTSLAGVLVEGRRRDRTLSADPEALGLGLSPAARDGNPGLRSVLRIENRKIPIPRAPGISAWVTFRGLSRTGRTAVASTALPAPGASREASVPGCGTLFRGVYRGRAVLVAGDAFGFWSSRRELPGILETAAFPEPEGRATGLPRGSGGNREDASDRRIRGEDRFDSRPYVPGDDPRRLHWKLYARFGDLFVRPGDLAPPPRRIVRVLLDTERPGFLSGEAGNDYLDALVSAALGYALALEARGLEARFSAPGMPEAPADSTGRLYWLADLAWNSVGEAPAKPGPEPLAVFGAPGAARRGSLLADRKSAGWDTVLIIPDLPVSRGSTFWARVFLIPETGPRRAGGGGPEGRPCAGPHGEPGKALRAAFREALDREVRELSGYGGFDVRVL
;
A
#
# COMPACT_ATOMS: atom_id res chain seq x y z
N MET A 1 7.39 24.90 -4.04
CA MET A 1 8.43 24.27 -4.89
C MET A 1 7.75 23.81 -6.17
N ARG A 2 8.02 24.47 -7.31
CA ARG A 2 7.41 24.13 -8.61
C ARG A 2 7.97 22.79 -9.08
N ILE A 3 7.10 21.80 -9.23
CA ILE A 3 7.41 20.51 -9.84
C ILE A 3 7.70 20.76 -11.32
N PRO A 4 8.77 20.21 -11.92
CA PRO A 4 9.05 20.42 -13.32
C PRO A 4 7.97 19.73 -14.16
N GLU A 5 7.28 20.50 -15.00
CA GLU A 5 6.37 19.95 -16.00
C GLU A 5 7.14 19.02 -16.95
N PRO A 6 6.66 17.80 -17.20
CA PRO A 6 7.21 16.96 -18.25
C PRO A 6 6.83 17.57 -19.60
N ARG A 7 7.79 18.26 -20.23
CA ARG A 7 7.70 18.73 -21.61
C ARG A 7 7.39 17.56 -22.54
N GLY A 8 6.30 17.71 -23.30
CA GLY A 8 6.17 17.17 -24.65
C GLY A 8 6.10 15.65 -24.79
N ARG A 9 4.97 15.04 -24.39
CA ARG A 9 4.43 13.90 -25.13
C ARG A 9 3.04 14.27 -25.63
N VAL A 10 2.93 14.36 -26.95
CA VAL A 10 1.70 14.44 -27.74
C VAL A 10 0.56 13.74 -26.99
N ARG A 11 -0.48 14.50 -26.59
CA ARG A 11 -1.75 13.92 -26.13
C ARG A 11 -2.26 13.03 -27.28
N LYS A 12 -1.99 11.72 -27.23
CA LYS A 12 -2.76 10.77 -28.02
C LYS A 12 -4.21 11.02 -27.63
N ALA A 13 -5.03 11.40 -28.61
CA ALA A 13 -6.46 11.50 -28.42
C ALA A 13 -6.96 10.19 -27.78
N PRO A 14 -7.92 10.24 -26.86
CA PRO A 14 -8.53 9.04 -26.30
C PRO A 14 -8.91 8.08 -27.44
N GLY A 15 -8.38 6.85 -27.38
CA GLY A 15 -8.54 5.90 -28.47
C GLY A 15 -10.01 5.53 -28.67
N THR A 16 -10.50 5.67 -29.90
CA THR A 16 -11.74 4.99 -30.34
C THR A 16 -11.37 3.59 -30.79
N GLY A 17 -11.87 2.58 -30.09
CA GLY A 17 -11.69 1.18 -30.45
C GLY A 17 -13.01 0.58 -30.86
N PHE A 18 -13.13 0.13 -32.11
CA PHE A 18 -14.24 -0.69 -32.57
C PHE A 18 -13.74 -2.12 -32.78
N GLY A 19 -14.50 -3.13 -32.33
CA GLY A 19 -14.04 -4.50 -32.45
C GLY A 19 -15.16 -5.54 -32.46
N LEU A 20 -14.94 -6.58 -33.27
CA LEU A 20 -15.66 -7.85 -33.23
C LEU A 20 -15.15 -8.68 -32.04
N SER A 21 -16.05 -9.22 -31.23
CA SER A 21 -15.67 -10.10 -30.12
C SER A 21 -15.37 -11.52 -30.62
N GLY A 22 -14.70 -12.33 -29.80
CA GLY A 22 -14.53 -13.76 -30.10
C GLY A 22 -15.85 -14.51 -30.30
N ARG A 23 -16.91 -14.11 -29.58
CA ARG A 23 -18.27 -14.65 -29.79
C ARG A 23 -18.82 -14.22 -31.13
N GLY A 24 -18.68 -12.95 -31.50
CA GLY A 24 -19.09 -12.42 -32.79
C GLY A 24 -18.43 -13.17 -33.96
N LEU A 25 -17.13 -13.47 -33.85
CA LEU A 25 -16.42 -14.28 -34.83
C LEU A 25 -16.96 -15.71 -34.92
N GLY A 26 -17.18 -16.38 -33.78
CA GLY A 26 -17.77 -17.72 -33.74
C GLY A 26 -19.16 -17.80 -34.38
N PHE A 27 -20.04 -16.86 -34.04
CA PHE A 27 -21.39 -16.81 -34.64
C PHE A 27 -21.37 -16.38 -36.11
N SER A 28 -20.41 -15.57 -36.54
CA SER A 28 -20.22 -15.23 -37.95
C SER A 28 -19.83 -16.47 -38.76
N LEU A 29 -18.91 -17.29 -38.25
CA LEU A 29 -18.53 -18.55 -38.87
C LEU A 29 -19.69 -19.56 -38.88
N LEU A 30 -20.47 -19.63 -37.79
CA LEU A 30 -21.66 -20.46 -37.74
C LEU A 30 -22.72 -20.03 -38.77
N SER A 31 -22.97 -18.72 -38.90
CA SER A 31 -23.88 -18.17 -39.91
C SER A 31 -23.42 -18.53 -41.31
N ALA A 32 -22.13 -18.32 -41.62
CA ALA A 32 -21.54 -18.67 -42.91
C ALA A 32 -21.62 -20.18 -43.19
N GLY A 33 -21.37 -21.03 -42.19
CA GLY A 33 -21.49 -22.48 -42.30
C GLY A 33 -22.92 -22.94 -42.57
N LEU A 34 -23.90 -22.38 -41.85
CA LEU A 34 -25.32 -22.68 -42.05
C LEU A 34 -25.81 -22.23 -43.43
N LEU A 35 -25.40 -21.03 -43.88
CA LEU A 35 -25.71 -20.55 -45.23
C LEU A 35 -25.10 -21.45 -46.29
N SER A 36 -23.83 -21.83 -46.13
CA SER A 36 -23.14 -22.71 -47.07
C SER A 36 -23.81 -24.09 -47.13
N ALA A 37 -24.14 -24.67 -45.98
CA ALA A 37 -24.85 -25.95 -45.90
C ALA A 37 -26.25 -25.87 -46.52
N GLY A 38 -27.02 -24.80 -46.24
CA GLY A 38 -28.33 -24.58 -46.81
C GLY A 38 -28.30 -24.45 -48.34
N ILE A 39 -27.30 -23.76 -48.89
CA ILE A 39 -27.12 -23.62 -50.35
C ILE A 39 -26.67 -24.96 -50.97
N LEU A 40 -25.65 -25.60 -50.40
CA LEU A 40 -25.05 -26.81 -50.98
C LEU A 40 -25.95 -28.05 -50.85
N ARG A 41 -26.72 -28.15 -49.76
CA ARG A 41 -27.60 -29.30 -49.48
C ARG A 41 -29.07 -29.03 -49.79
N SER A 42 -29.41 -27.81 -50.23
CA SER A 42 -30.80 -27.35 -50.43
C SER A 42 -31.67 -27.47 -49.17
N GLU A 43 -31.06 -27.38 -47.98
CA GLU A 43 -31.75 -27.44 -46.70
C GLU A 43 -32.29 -26.07 -46.32
N LEU A 44 -33.60 -25.88 -46.48
CA LEU A 44 -34.28 -24.60 -46.24
C LEU A 44 -34.15 -24.13 -44.78
N GLY A 45 -34.17 -25.06 -43.81
CA GLY A 45 -33.99 -24.74 -42.39
C GLY A 45 -32.60 -24.17 -42.06
N ALA A 46 -31.54 -24.74 -42.66
CA ALA A 46 -30.17 -24.24 -42.50
C ALA A 46 -30.00 -22.87 -43.15
N LEU A 47 -30.59 -22.67 -44.34
CA LEU A 47 -30.57 -21.39 -45.04
C LEU A 47 -31.24 -20.27 -44.24
N ILE A 48 -32.47 -20.50 -43.73
CA ILE A 48 -33.21 -19.51 -42.94
C ILE A 48 -32.47 -19.18 -41.64
N SER A 49 -31.96 -20.19 -40.94
CA SER A 49 -31.24 -20.00 -39.68
C SER A 49 -29.93 -19.24 -39.89
N GLY A 50 -29.18 -19.59 -40.94
CA GLY A 50 -27.95 -18.90 -41.32
C GLY A 50 -28.19 -17.43 -41.71
N ALA A 51 -29.24 -17.17 -42.50
CA ALA A 51 -29.63 -15.83 -42.92
C ALA A 51 -30.12 -14.98 -41.74
N GLY A 52 -30.95 -15.54 -40.86
CA GLY A 52 -31.44 -14.87 -39.65
C GLY A 52 -30.31 -14.49 -38.70
N LEU A 53 -29.37 -15.42 -38.46
CA LEU A 53 -28.19 -15.15 -37.64
C LEU A 53 -27.30 -14.06 -38.27
N GLY A 54 -27.07 -14.13 -39.58
CA GLY A 54 -26.32 -13.13 -40.33
C GLY A 54 -26.96 -11.73 -40.24
N ALA A 55 -28.28 -11.66 -40.42
CA ALA A 55 -29.05 -10.42 -40.29
C ALA A 55 -28.97 -9.85 -38.87
N ALA A 56 -29.02 -10.68 -37.82
CA ALA A 56 -28.85 -10.24 -36.44
C ALA A 56 -27.45 -9.67 -36.17
N ILE A 57 -26.40 -10.29 -36.70
CA ILE A 57 -25.01 -9.81 -36.59
C ILE A 57 -24.84 -8.46 -37.30
N LEU A 58 -25.37 -8.31 -38.51
CA LEU A 58 -25.30 -7.07 -39.29
C LEU A 58 -26.13 -5.94 -38.68
N THR A 59 -27.32 -6.25 -38.15
CA THR A 59 -28.17 -5.26 -37.45
C THR A 59 -27.49 -4.79 -36.17
N SER A 60 -26.86 -5.70 -35.42
CA SER A 60 -26.07 -5.37 -34.22
C SER A 60 -24.86 -4.49 -34.57
N LEU A 61 -24.16 -4.80 -35.67
CA LEU A 61 -23.07 -3.98 -36.20
C LEU A 61 -23.53 -2.55 -36.50
N ALA A 62 -24.63 -2.41 -37.26
CA ALA A 62 -25.19 -1.12 -37.61
C ALA A 62 -25.60 -0.33 -36.36
N GLY A 63 -26.26 -0.98 -35.39
CA GLY A 63 -26.65 -0.39 -34.12
C GLY A 63 -25.45 0.16 -33.34
N VAL A 64 -24.43 -0.67 -33.10
CA VAL A 64 -23.22 -0.26 -32.35
C VAL A 64 -22.46 0.87 -33.08
N LEU A 65 -22.38 0.85 -34.41
CA LEU A 65 -21.71 1.90 -35.18
C LEU A 65 -22.47 3.24 -35.12
N VAL A 66 -23.79 3.23 -35.29
CA VAL A 66 -24.62 4.44 -35.24
C VAL A 66 -24.58 5.04 -33.84
N GLU A 67 -24.79 4.23 -32.80
CA GLU A 67 -24.78 4.71 -31.41
C GLU A 67 -23.38 5.14 -30.96
N GLY A 68 -22.34 4.40 -31.37
CA GLY A 68 -20.95 4.78 -31.15
C GLY A 68 -20.63 6.16 -31.76
N ARG A 69 -21.03 6.41 -33.02
CA ARG A 69 -20.81 7.70 -33.68
C ARG A 69 -21.60 8.85 -33.03
N ARG A 70 -22.86 8.62 -32.62
CA ARG A 70 -23.68 9.64 -31.93
C ARG A 70 -23.03 10.08 -30.62
N ARG A 71 -22.61 9.09 -29.81
CA ARG A 71 -21.90 9.29 -28.56
C ARG A 71 -20.56 10.01 -28.76
N ASP A 72 -19.75 9.55 -29.71
CA ASP A 72 -18.41 10.09 -29.96
C ASP A 72 -18.48 11.53 -30.48
N ARG A 73 -19.48 11.89 -31.30
CA ARG A 73 -19.75 13.28 -31.69
C ARG A 73 -20.08 14.15 -30.49
N THR A 74 -20.93 13.67 -29.60
CA THR A 74 -21.32 14.40 -28.37
C THR A 74 -20.11 14.66 -27.47
N LEU A 75 -19.31 13.62 -27.22
CA LEU A 75 -18.08 13.71 -26.42
C LEU A 75 -16.98 14.57 -27.07
N SER A 76 -16.94 14.62 -28.40
CA SER A 76 -15.95 15.45 -29.12
C SER A 76 -16.36 16.92 -29.14
N ALA A 77 -17.67 17.22 -29.11
CA ALA A 77 -18.19 18.58 -29.01
C ALA A 77 -18.11 19.11 -27.57
N ASP A 78 -18.42 18.28 -26.58
CA ASP A 78 -18.41 18.63 -25.16
C ASP A 78 -17.73 17.50 -24.36
N PRO A 79 -16.43 17.63 -24.04
CA PRO A 79 -15.70 16.63 -23.24
C PRO A 79 -16.27 16.45 -21.83
N GLU A 80 -17.00 17.45 -21.31
CA GLU A 80 -17.65 17.41 -20.00
C GLU A 80 -19.07 16.86 -20.04
N ALA A 81 -19.53 16.37 -21.21
CA ALA A 81 -20.85 15.72 -21.35
C ALA A 81 -21.05 14.52 -20.40
N LEU A 82 -19.96 13.97 -19.86
CA LEU A 82 -19.95 12.93 -18.85
C LEU A 82 -18.97 13.29 -17.72
N GLY A 83 -19.53 13.59 -16.55
CA GLY A 83 -18.76 13.81 -15.33
C GLY A 83 -18.42 12.49 -14.66
N LEU A 84 -17.16 12.32 -14.27
CA LEU A 84 -16.69 11.16 -13.51
C LEU A 84 -16.02 11.62 -12.23
N GLY A 85 -16.39 11.01 -11.11
CA GLY A 85 -15.75 11.21 -9.81
C GLY A 85 -15.46 9.88 -9.15
N LEU A 86 -14.30 9.79 -8.49
CA LEU A 86 -13.98 8.70 -7.58
C LEU A 86 -13.87 9.26 -6.16
N SER A 87 -14.61 8.67 -5.24
CA SER A 87 -14.44 8.91 -3.81
C SER A 87 -13.46 7.88 -3.22
N PRO A 88 -12.63 8.26 -2.24
CA PRO A 88 -11.77 7.31 -1.53
C PRO A 88 -12.63 6.27 -0.83
N ALA A 89 -12.04 5.11 -0.56
CA ALA A 89 -12.76 4.05 0.12
C ALA A 89 -12.96 4.41 1.60
N ALA A 90 -14.22 4.56 2.02
CA ALA A 90 -14.61 4.83 3.40
C ALA A 90 -15.09 3.54 4.06
N ARG A 91 -14.73 3.33 5.33
CA ARG A 91 -15.14 2.15 6.11
C ARG A 91 -16.40 2.38 6.96
N ASP A 92 -17.13 3.47 6.71
CA ASP A 92 -18.33 3.89 7.45
C ASP A 92 -19.43 2.81 7.38
N GLY A 93 -19.36 1.82 8.27
CA GLY A 93 -20.33 0.74 8.43
C GLY A 93 -20.35 -0.33 7.33
N ASN A 94 -19.47 -0.28 6.32
CA ASN A 94 -19.44 -1.26 5.23
C ASN A 94 -18.34 -2.32 5.47
N PRO A 95 -18.68 -3.61 5.64
CA PRO A 95 -17.69 -4.66 5.93
C PRO A 95 -16.70 -4.91 4.78
N GLY A 96 -17.00 -4.44 3.56
CA GLY A 96 -16.06 -4.40 2.45
C GLY A 96 -15.58 -2.97 2.19
N LEU A 97 -14.27 -2.72 2.36
CA LEU A 97 -13.65 -1.47 1.93
C LEU A 97 -13.85 -1.32 0.41
N ARG A 98 -14.61 -0.31 -0.03
CA ARG A 98 -14.89 -0.04 -1.46
C ARG A 98 -14.87 1.45 -1.70
N SER A 99 -14.32 1.86 -2.83
CA SER A 99 -14.48 3.23 -3.33
C SER A 99 -15.76 3.36 -4.15
N VAL A 100 -16.25 4.58 -4.32
CA VAL A 100 -17.46 4.87 -5.09
C VAL A 100 -17.09 5.60 -6.37
N LEU A 101 -17.45 5.02 -7.51
CA LEU A 101 -17.42 5.66 -8.82
C LEU A 101 -18.76 6.31 -9.07
N ARG A 102 -18.77 7.65 -9.09
CA ARG A 102 -19.91 8.46 -9.46
C ARG A 102 -19.81 8.84 -10.94
N ILE A 103 -20.85 8.53 -11.68
CA ILE A 103 -21.01 8.88 -13.09
C ILE A 103 -22.19 9.81 -13.21
N GLU A 104 -21.95 11.01 -13.73
CA GLU A 104 -22.96 12.02 -14.00
C GLU A 104 -23.09 12.15 -15.52
N ASN A 105 -24.18 11.62 -16.08
CA ASN A 105 -24.44 11.78 -17.49
C ASN A 105 -25.15 13.11 -17.72
N ARG A 106 -24.43 14.12 -18.22
CA ARG A 106 -25.02 15.44 -18.49
C ARG A 106 -25.75 15.47 -19.83
N LYS A 107 -25.12 14.96 -20.89
CA LYS A 107 -25.63 15.11 -22.27
C LYS A 107 -25.46 13.89 -23.18
N ILE A 108 -24.83 12.80 -22.71
CA ILE A 108 -24.60 11.63 -23.57
C ILE A 108 -25.93 10.93 -23.87
N PRO A 109 -26.28 10.74 -25.15
CA PRO A 109 -27.49 10.01 -25.52
C PRO A 109 -27.41 8.54 -25.11
N ILE A 110 -28.50 8.00 -24.56
CA ILE A 110 -28.64 6.55 -24.33
C ILE A 110 -28.87 5.88 -25.70
N PRO A 111 -28.30 4.68 -25.95
CA PRO A 111 -28.60 3.90 -27.14
C PRO A 111 -30.11 3.70 -27.34
N ARG A 112 -30.59 3.92 -28.57
CA ARG A 112 -31.99 3.73 -28.98
C ARG A 112 -32.17 2.48 -29.84
N ALA A 113 -31.10 2.05 -30.51
CA ALA A 113 -31.12 0.81 -31.29
C ALA A 113 -31.47 -0.40 -30.39
N PRO A 114 -32.39 -1.29 -30.82
CA PRO A 114 -32.82 -2.42 -30.02
C PRO A 114 -31.65 -3.36 -29.75
N GLY A 115 -31.57 -3.85 -28.51
CA GLY A 115 -30.50 -4.73 -28.07
C GLY A 115 -29.14 -4.05 -27.89
N ILE A 116 -29.01 -2.73 -28.06
CA ILE A 116 -27.76 -2.01 -27.78
C ILE A 116 -27.83 -1.37 -26.40
N SER A 117 -26.76 -1.52 -25.61
CA SER A 117 -26.62 -0.88 -24.30
C SER A 117 -25.27 -0.17 -24.17
N ALA A 118 -25.19 0.79 -23.26
CA ALA A 118 -23.97 1.52 -22.97
C ALA A 118 -23.66 1.50 -21.47
N TRP A 119 -22.37 1.36 -21.15
CA TRP A 119 -21.87 1.31 -19.78
C TRP A 119 -20.48 1.92 -19.70
N VAL A 120 -20.13 2.39 -18.50
CA VAL A 120 -18.80 2.92 -18.19
C VAL A 120 -18.03 1.84 -17.45
N THR A 121 -16.80 1.58 -17.89
CA THR A 121 -15.86 0.69 -17.22
C THR A 121 -14.66 1.50 -16.74
N PHE A 122 -14.38 1.44 -15.44
CA PHE A 122 -13.14 1.97 -14.84
C PHE A 122 -12.17 0.82 -14.60
N ARG A 123 -10.90 1.05 -14.93
CA ARG A 123 -9.79 0.15 -14.59
C ARG A 123 -8.64 0.94 -13.99
N GLY A 124 -8.39 0.72 -12.70
CA GLY A 124 -7.27 1.27 -11.95
C GLY A 124 -6.18 0.24 -11.66
N LEU A 125 -4.94 0.71 -11.60
CA LEU A 125 -3.76 -0.05 -11.21
C LEU A 125 -3.09 0.62 -10.00
N SER A 126 -2.67 -0.19 -9.04
CA SER A 126 -1.85 0.23 -7.90
C SER A 126 -0.37 -0.03 -8.17
N ARG A 127 0.52 0.67 -7.47
CA ARG A 127 1.97 0.41 -7.49
C ARG A 127 2.34 -1.01 -7.03
N THR A 128 1.49 -1.64 -6.22
CA THR A 128 1.65 -3.05 -5.81
C THR A 128 1.29 -4.07 -6.92
N GLY A 129 0.84 -3.59 -8.08
CA GLY A 129 0.40 -4.42 -9.21
C GLY A 129 -1.06 -4.89 -9.11
N ARG A 130 -1.77 -4.55 -8.03
CA ARG A 130 -3.20 -4.88 -7.88
C ARG A 130 -4.07 -4.06 -8.83
N THR A 131 -5.17 -4.65 -9.30
CA THR A 131 -6.14 -3.99 -10.18
C THR A 131 -7.47 -3.78 -9.47
N ALA A 132 -8.13 -2.66 -9.77
CA ALA A 132 -9.51 -2.40 -9.36
C ALA A 132 -10.34 -2.12 -10.61
N VAL A 133 -11.42 -2.89 -10.78
CA VAL A 133 -12.32 -2.76 -11.93
C VAL A 133 -13.75 -2.55 -11.42
N ALA A 134 -14.42 -1.59 -12.03
CA ALA A 134 -15.85 -1.38 -11.86
C ALA A 134 -16.49 -1.15 -13.22
N SER A 135 -17.73 -1.62 -13.35
CA SER A 135 -18.53 -1.39 -14.55
C SER A 135 -19.97 -1.10 -14.14
N THR A 136 -20.59 -0.11 -14.77
CA THR A 136 -21.97 0.26 -14.49
C THR A 136 -22.64 0.88 -15.71
N ALA A 137 -23.94 0.64 -15.87
CA ALA A 137 -24.66 1.12 -17.03
C ALA A 137 -24.72 2.66 -17.04
N LEU A 138 -24.68 3.24 -18.23
CA LEU A 138 -24.75 4.68 -18.43
C LEU A 138 -26.13 5.18 -17.92
N PRO A 139 -26.16 6.14 -16.98
CA PRO A 139 -27.42 6.72 -16.52
C PRO A 139 -28.11 7.53 -17.63
N ALA A 140 -29.39 7.84 -17.45
CA ALA A 140 -30.11 8.72 -18.36
C ALA A 140 -29.46 10.12 -18.44
N PRO A 141 -29.63 10.88 -19.53
CA PRO A 141 -29.17 12.26 -19.61
C PRO A 141 -29.81 13.07 -18.48
N GLY A 142 -28.99 13.84 -17.76
CA GLY A 142 -29.36 14.57 -16.54
C GLY A 142 -29.34 13.76 -15.25
N ALA A 143 -29.04 12.45 -15.29
CA ALA A 143 -29.02 11.59 -14.12
C ALA A 143 -27.59 11.18 -13.71
N SER A 144 -27.43 10.87 -12.42
CA SER A 144 -26.20 10.30 -11.88
C SER A 144 -26.40 8.87 -11.38
N ARG A 145 -25.35 8.06 -11.49
CA ARG A 145 -25.31 6.70 -10.96
C ARG A 145 -24.01 6.45 -10.22
N GLU A 146 -24.09 5.70 -9.14
CA GLU A 146 -22.95 5.28 -8.35
C GLU A 146 -22.68 3.78 -8.55
N ALA A 147 -21.40 3.41 -8.47
CA ALA A 147 -20.95 2.02 -8.55
C ALA A 147 -19.79 1.79 -7.59
N SER A 148 -19.73 0.61 -6.98
CA SER A 148 -18.61 0.27 -6.10
C SER A 148 -17.36 -0.13 -6.89
N VAL A 149 -16.20 0.21 -6.36
CA VAL A 149 -14.88 -0.11 -6.91
C VAL A 149 -14.07 -0.83 -5.82
N PRO A 150 -13.73 -2.13 -6.01
CA PRO A 150 -14.10 -2.97 -7.13
C PRO A 150 -15.61 -3.27 -7.16
N GLY A 151 -16.12 -3.70 -8.32
CA GLY A 151 -17.53 -4.11 -8.47
C GLY A 151 -17.92 -5.30 -7.58
N CYS A 152 -16.94 -6.12 -7.18
CA CYS A 152 -17.10 -7.23 -6.25
C CYS A 152 -15.83 -7.38 -5.39
N GLY A 153 -15.99 -7.87 -4.16
CA GLY A 153 -14.90 -8.08 -3.21
C GLY A 153 -14.52 -6.82 -2.42
N THR A 154 -13.29 -6.83 -1.90
CA THR A 154 -12.70 -5.76 -1.08
C THR A 154 -11.60 -5.07 -1.87
N LEU A 155 -11.51 -3.75 -1.75
CA LEU A 155 -10.41 -2.96 -2.27
C LEU A 155 -9.22 -3.07 -1.29
N PHE A 156 -8.10 -3.60 -1.76
CA PHE A 156 -6.88 -3.72 -0.95
C PHE A 156 -6.16 -2.38 -0.84
N ARG A 157 -5.28 -2.23 0.15
CA ARG A 157 -4.47 -1.02 0.33
C ARG A 157 -3.74 -0.67 -0.97
N GLY A 158 -3.87 0.59 -1.39
CA GLY A 158 -3.29 1.04 -2.65
C GLY A 158 -3.86 2.37 -3.10
N VAL A 159 -3.06 3.15 -3.83
CA VAL A 159 -3.56 4.24 -4.66
C VAL A 159 -3.76 3.72 -6.09
N TYR A 160 -5.02 3.62 -6.51
CA TYR A 160 -5.43 3.10 -7.80
C TYR A 160 -5.60 4.24 -8.79
N ARG A 161 -4.71 4.28 -9.79
CA ARG A 161 -4.74 5.27 -10.87
C ARG A 161 -5.17 4.58 -12.15
N GLY A 162 -6.14 5.16 -12.84
CA GLY A 162 -6.79 4.50 -13.95
C GLY A 162 -7.50 5.42 -14.91
N ARG A 163 -7.98 4.82 -15.99
CA ARG A 163 -8.83 5.50 -16.97
C ARG A 163 -10.20 4.84 -16.99
N ALA A 164 -11.20 5.65 -17.31
CA ALA A 164 -12.54 5.15 -17.60
C ALA A 164 -12.73 5.04 -19.11
N VAL A 165 -13.47 4.03 -19.53
CA VAL A 165 -13.82 3.77 -20.92
C VAL A 165 -15.33 3.67 -20.99
N LEU A 166 -15.92 4.45 -21.91
CA LEU A 166 -17.32 4.33 -22.25
C LEU A 166 -17.46 3.27 -23.34
N VAL A 167 -18.26 2.25 -23.07
CA VAL A 167 -18.48 1.11 -23.95
C VAL A 167 -19.94 1.09 -24.40
N ALA A 168 -20.15 0.86 -25.68
CA ALA A 168 -21.45 0.53 -26.26
C ALA A 168 -21.34 -0.84 -26.91
N GLY A 169 -22.28 -1.73 -26.65
CA GLY A 169 -22.27 -3.09 -27.19
C GLY A 169 -23.67 -3.65 -27.34
N ASP A 170 -23.79 -4.69 -28.17
CA ASP A 170 -25.05 -5.40 -28.36
C ASP A 170 -25.28 -6.48 -27.29
N ALA A 171 -26.54 -6.89 -27.13
CA ALA A 171 -27.01 -7.87 -26.15
C ALA A 171 -26.44 -9.28 -26.38
N PHE A 172 -26.07 -9.62 -27.62
CA PHE A 172 -25.45 -10.90 -27.95
C PHE A 172 -23.92 -10.89 -27.76
N GLY A 173 -23.35 -9.70 -27.58
CA GLY A 173 -21.92 -9.47 -27.41
C GLY A 173 -21.14 -9.70 -28.69
N PHE A 174 -21.70 -9.49 -29.87
CA PHE A 174 -21.01 -9.62 -31.15
C PHE A 174 -20.00 -8.48 -31.38
N TRP A 175 -20.43 -7.25 -31.17
CA TRP A 175 -19.71 -6.02 -31.48
C TRP A 175 -19.60 -5.11 -30.26
N SER A 176 -18.49 -4.38 -30.15
CA SER A 176 -18.34 -3.34 -29.14
C SER A 176 -17.62 -2.11 -29.68
N SER A 177 -18.10 -0.94 -29.27
CA SER A 177 -17.47 0.36 -29.52
C SER A 177 -17.02 0.97 -28.19
N ARG A 178 -15.72 1.22 -28.08
CA ARG A 178 -15.04 1.71 -26.88
C ARG A 178 -14.50 3.11 -27.16
N ARG A 179 -14.77 4.03 -26.24
CA ARG A 179 -14.19 5.37 -26.23
C ARG A 179 -13.55 5.62 -24.89
N GLU A 180 -12.24 5.82 -24.89
CA GLU A 180 -11.54 6.26 -23.69
C GLU A 180 -12.02 7.67 -23.29
N LEU A 181 -12.18 7.88 -22.00
CA LEU A 181 -12.58 9.19 -21.46
C LEU A 181 -11.33 9.99 -21.08
N PRO A 182 -11.36 11.32 -21.23
CA PRO A 182 -10.24 12.17 -20.84
C PRO A 182 -10.03 12.13 -19.32
N GLY A 183 -8.79 12.37 -18.90
CA GLY A 183 -8.42 12.38 -17.48
C GLY A 183 -7.90 11.04 -16.96
N ILE A 184 -7.23 11.12 -15.81
CA ILE A 184 -6.85 9.97 -14.99
C ILE A 184 -7.68 10.10 -13.72
N LEU A 185 -8.41 9.05 -13.38
CA LEU A 185 -9.13 8.97 -12.12
C LEU A 185 -8.25 8.28 -11.09
N GLU A 186 -8.29 8.80 -9.86
CA GLU A 186 -7.53 8.30 -8.73
C GLU A 186 -8.48 7.97 -7.59
N THR A 187 -8.25 6.84 -6.93
CA THR A 187 -8.89 6.49 -5.66
C THR A 187 -7.88 5.80 -4.76
N ALA A 188 -8.01 5.99 -3.44
CA ALA A 188 -7.12 5.40 -2.46
C ALA A 188 -7.89 4.50 -1.49
N ALA A 189 -7.28 3.38 -1.17
CA ALA A 189 -7.62 2.53 -0.03
C ALA A 189 -6.52 2.70 1.02
N PHE A 190 -6.87 3.37 2.12
CA PHE A 190 -5.93 3.66 3.20
C PHE A 190 -5.67 2.43 4.07
N PRO A 191 -4.46 2.29 4.63
CA PRO A 191 -4.19 1.25 5.63
C PRO A 191 -4.95 1.53 6.92
N GLU A 192 -5.21 0.46 7.66
CA GLU A 192 -5.86 0.55 8.96
C GLU A 192 -4.87 0.31 10.07
N PRO A 193 -4.94 1.05 11.17
CA PRO A 193 -4.00 0.85 12.27
C PRO A 193 -4.25 -0.51 12.93
N GLU A 194 -3.23 -1.36 12.91
CA GLU A 194 -3.22 -2.58 13.70
C GLU A 194 -2.70 -2.26 15.11
N GLY A 195 -3.61 -2.27 16.08
CA GLY A 195 -3.31 -1.76 17.41
C GLY A 195 -2.51 -2.74 18.23
N ARG A 196 -1.17 -2.71 18.20
CA ARG A 196 -0.37 -3.39 19.25
C ARG A 196 1.16 -3.30 19.20
N ALA A 197 1.81 -2.38 18.50
CA ALA A 197 3.26 -2.30 18.56
C ALA A 197 3.71 -1.64 19.89
N THR A 198 4.43 -2.38 20.74
CA THR A 198 4.91 -1.95 22.05
C THR A 198 6.44 -1.92 22.06
N GLY A 199 7.03 -0.84 22.57
CA GLY A 199 8.48 -0.63 22.62
C GLY A 199 8.85 0.75 22.07
N LEU A 200 9.69 1.48 22.79
CA LEU A 200 10.19 2.80 22.38
C LEU A 200 11.68 2.66 22.08
N PRO A 201 12.19 3.17 20.94
CA PRO A 201 13.63 3.28 20.76
C PRO A 201 14.21 4.19 21.85
N ARG A 202 15.35 3.79 22.43
CA ARG A 202 16.04 4.57 23.47
C ARG A 202 16.41 5.96 22.92
N GLY A 203 16.33 6.97 23.78
CA GLY A 203 16.47 8.38 23.39
C GLY A 203 15.18 9.03 22.86
N SER A 204 14.06 8.30 22.83
CA SER A 204 12.73 8.87 22.64
C SER A 204 12.20 9.46 23.97
N GLY A 205 11.79 10.73 23.98
CA GLY A 205 11.35 11.45 25.19
C GLY A 205 9.95 11.12 25.71
N GLY A 206 9.57 9.84 25.68
CA GLY A 206 8.23 9.36 25.97
C GLY A 206 8.06 8.61 27.29
N ASN A 207 9.14 8.37 28.04
CA ASN A 207 9.02 7.69 29.34
C ASN A 207 8.57 8.68 30.42
N ARG A 208 7.60 8.30 31.25
CA ARG A 208 7.22 9.06 32.45
C ARG A 208 8.39 9.23 33.43
N GLU A 209 9.39 8.34 33.35
CA GLU A 209 10.63 8.45 34.12
C GLU A 209 11.55 9.58 33.64
N ASP A 210 11.43 10.05 32.38
CA ASP A 210 12.13 11.24 31.88
C ASP A 210 11.55 12.54 32.48
N ALA A 211 10.41 12.45 33.19
CA ALA A 211 9.92 13.57 34.00
C ALA A 211 10.81 13.85 35.21
N SER A 212 11.68 12.91 35.62
CA SER A 212 12.69 13.16 36.65
C SER A 212 13.77 14.15 36.19
N ASP A 213 14.03 14.21 34.89
CA ASP A 213 14.99 15.14 34.28
C ASP A 213 14.39 16.53 34.01
N ARG A 214 13.05 16.61 34.03
CA ARG A 214 12.31 17.88 33.91
C ARG A 214 12.52 18.80 35.12
N ARG A 215 13.01 18.29 36.26
CA ARG A 215 13.36 19.10 37.43
C ARG A 215 14.74 19.75 37.35
N ILE A 216 15.57 19.38 36.37
CA ILE A 216 16.92 19.97 36.19
C ILE A 216 16.91 21.04 35.08
N ARG A 217 15.83 21.13 34.29
CA ARG A 217 15.68 22.13 33.20
C ARG A 217 15.08 23.46 33.69
N GLY A 218 15.75 24.08 34.65
CA GLY A 218 15.84 25.54 34.65
C GLY A 218 16.75 25.97 33.50
N GLU A 219 16.62 27.21 33.04
CA GLU A 219 17.32 27.81 31.91
C GLU A 219 18.84 27.97 32.11
N ASP A 220 19.55 26.92 32.51
CA ASP A 220 20.97 27.01 32.73
C ASP A 220 21.71 26.51 31.50
N ARG A 221 22.52 27.43 30.97
CA ARG A 221 23.68 27.15 30.13
C ARG A 221 24.49 26.02 30.77
N PHE A 222 25.42 25.46 30.00
CA PHE A 222 26.44 24.52 30.46
C PHE A 222 27.31 25.10 31.59
N ASP A 223 26.74 25.32 32.77
CA ASP A 223 27.39 25.95 33.91
C ASP A 223 28.24 24.89 34.61
N SER A 224 29.52 25.01 34.38
CA SER A 224 30.54 24.34 35.17
C SER A 224 30.30 24.67 36.65
N ARG A 225 30.04 23.66 37.48
CA ARG A 225 29.86 23.87 38.92
C ARG A 225 31.20 23.81 39.66
N PRO A 226 31.32 24.49 40.82
CA PRO A 226 32.48 24.35 41.69
C PRO A 226 32.66 22.88 42.12
N TYR A 227 33.92 22.47 42.20
CA TYR A 227 34.32 21.17 42.71
C TYR A 227 33.97 21.04 44.19
N VAL A 228 33.39 19.90 44.55
CA VAL A 228 33.16 19.51 45.94
C VAL A 228 34.01 18.27 46.25
N PRO A 229 34.66 18.19 47.42
CA PRO A 229 35.40 17.00 47.82
C PRO A 229 34.53 15.73 47.72
N GLY A 230 34.94 14.80 46.86
CA GLY A 230 34.18 13.59 46.49
C GLY A 230 33.87 13.48 44.99
N ASP A 231 34.04 14.55 44.22
CA ASP A 231 33.89 14.53 42.78
C ASP A 231 35.06 13.83 42.06
N ASP A 232 34.76 13.17 40.94
CA ASP A 232 35.77 12.46 40.11
C ASP A 232 36.79 13.45 39.52
N PRO A 233 38.09 13.33 39.87
CA PRO A 233 39.14 14.20 39.34
C PRO A 233 39.28 14.17 37.82
N ARG A 234 38.84 13.08 37.17
CA ARG A 234 38.87 12.95 35.70
C ARG A 234 37.92 13.90 34.99
N ARG A 235 36.93 14.44 35.70
CA ARG A 235 35.93 15.38 35.18
C ARG A 235 36.28 16.84 35.42
N LEU A 236 37.48 17.13 35.96
CA LEU A 236 37.93 18.49 36.21
C LEU A 236 38.17 19.27 34.92
N HIS A 237 37.70 20.51 34.88
CA HIS A 237 37.86 21.42 33.75
C HIS A 237 39.20 22.17 33.84
N TRP A 238 40.31 21.49 33.51
CA TRP A 238 41.68 22.06 33.61
C TRP A 238 41.86 23.42 32.94
N LYS A 239 41.17 23.67 31.82
CA LYS A 239 41.21 24.96 31.11
C LYS A 239 40.49 26.10 31.84
N LEU A 240 39.50 25.81 32.68
CA LEU A 240 38.81 26.82 33.50
C LEU A 240 39.66 27.12 34.74
N TYR A 241 40.20 26.07 35.36
CA TYR A 241 41.16 26.16 36.45
C TYR A 241 42.36 27.05 36.07
N ALA A 242 42.93 26.85 34.88
CA ALA A 242 44.04 27.68 34.41
C ALA A 242 43.69 29.18 34.23
N ARG A 243 42.41 29.54 34.11
CA ARG A 243 41.96 30.93 33.92
C ARG A 243 41.50 31.61 35.20
N PHE A 244 40.86 30.87 36.10
CA PHE A 244 40.19 31.43 37.28
C PHE A 244 40.78 30.96 38.61
N GLY A 245 41.67 29.96 38.59
CA GLY A 245 42.28 29.39 39.81
C GLY A 245 41.38 28.45 40.61
N ASP A 246 40.07 28.45 40.35
CA ASP A 246 39.11 27.58 41.02
C ASP A 246 38.88 26.27 40.26
N LEU A 247 38.63 25.18 41.01
CA LEU A 247 38.33 23.87 40.45
C LEU A 247 36.85 23.78 40.07
N PHE A 248 36.59 23.45 38.81
CA PHE A 248 35.25 23.22 38.30
C PHE A 248 35.12 21.83 37.70
N VAL A 249 33.94 21.24 37.86
CA VAL A 249 33.62 19.91 37.35
C VAL A 249 32.77 20.05 36.09
N ARG A 250 33.18 19.36 35.02
CA ARG A 250 32.37 19.19 33.82
C ARG A 250 31.15 18.33 34.18
N PRO A 251 29.92 18.74 33.85
CA PRO A 251 28.80 17.81 33.85
C PRO A 251 29.22 16.56 33.06
N GLY A 252 28.90 15.36 33.57
CA GLY A 252 29.19 14.12 32.83
C GLY A 252 28.54 14.17 31.44
N ASP A 253 29.05 13.39 30.50
CA ASP A 253 28.46 13.25 29.15
C ASP A 253 27.01 12.79 29.27
N LEU A 254 26.09 13.75 29.39
CA LEU A 254 24.67 13.51 29.39
C LEU A 254 24.32 13.12 27.95
N ALA A 255 23.67 11.97 27.82
CA ALA A 255 23.10 11.53 26.56
C ALA A 255 22.33 12.71 25.93
N PRO A 256 22.38 12.87 24.59
CA PRO A 256 21.72 13.98 23.91
C PRO A 256 20.25 14.08 24.36
N PRO A 257 19.69 15.31 24.46
CA PRO A 257 18.36 15.50 25.00
C PRO A 257 17.36 14.59 24.29
N PRO A 258 16.49 13.89 25.03
CA PRO A 258 15.59 12.92 24.44
C PRO A 258 14.73 13.61 23.38
N ARG A 259 14.73 13.05 22.17
CA ARG A 259 14.06 13.64 21.03
C ARG A 259 12.59 13.27 21.07
N ARG A 260 11.73 14.25 20.75
CA ARG A 260 10.29 14.03 20.59
C ARG A 260 9.94 13.32 19.28
N ILE A 261 10.88 13.30 18.34
CA ILE A 261 10.67 12.71 17.00
C ILE A 261 11.22 11.29 17.00
N VAL A 262 10.38 10.35 16.57
CA VAL A 262 10.74 8.95 16.31
C VAL A 262 10.56 8.69 14.82
N ARG A 263 11.61 8.17 14.17
CA ARG A 263 11.58 7.80 12.76
C ARG A 263 11.09 6.36 12.62
N VAL A 264 10.07 6.16 11.80
CA VAL A 264 9.55 4.86 11.39
C VAL A 264 10.03 4.59 9.96
N LEU A 265 10.94 3.64 9.80
CA LEU A 265 11.45 3.20 8.51
C LEU A 265 10.71 1.95 8.07
N LEU A 266 10.04 2.02 6.93
CA LEU A 266 9.43 0.87 6.25
C LEU A 266 10.44 0.30 5.28
N ASP A 267 10.98 -0.86 5.62
CA ASP A 267 11.86 -1.65 4.78
C ASP A 267 11.04 -2.39 3.72
N THR A 268 11.05 -1.83 2.51
CA THR A 268 10.36 -2.32 1.32
C THR A 268 11.24 -3.21 0.45
N GLU A 269 12.36 -3.73 0.98
CA GLU A 269 13.10 -4.81 0.32
C GLU A 269 12.27 -6.10 0.33
N ARG A 270 12.08 -6.72 -0.84
CA ARG A 270 11.26 -7.91 -0.98
C ARG A 270 12.10 -9.20 -0.93
N PRO A 271 11.99 -10.04 0.10
CA PRO A 271 12.61 -11.37 0.11
C PRO A 271 12.01 -12.26 -0.98
N GLY A 272 12.83 -13.14 -1.57
CA GLY A 272 12.40 -14.00 -2.69
C GLY A 272 11.23 -14.93 -2.35
N PHE A 273 11.12 -15.38 -1.09
CA PHE A 273 10.03 -16.25 -0.65
C PHE A 273 8.68 -15.52 -0.50
N LEU A 274 8.67 -14.19 -0.40
CA LEU A 274 7.45 -13.36 -0.34
C LEU A 274 7.02 -12.91 -1.73
N SER A 275 6.82 -13.84 -2.67
CA SER A 275 6.38 -13.53 -4.04
C SER A 275 4.85 -13.45 -4.19
N GLY A 276 4.37 -12.93 -5.33
CA GLY A 276 2.95 -12.82 -5.66
C GLY A 276 2.09 -12.03 -4.67
N GLU A 277 0.84 -12.45 -4.51
CA GLU A 277 -0.17 -11.80 -3.66
C GLU A 277 0.13 -11.93 -2.16
N ALA A 278 0.72 -13.04 -1.72
CA ALA A 278 1.09 -13.24 -0.32
C ALA A 278 2.11 -12.20 0.16
N GLY A 279 3.06 -11.83 -0.70
CA GLY A 279 3.98 -10.72 -0.42
C GLY A 279 3.25 -9.37 -0.36
N ASN A 280 2.27 -9.13 -1.22
CA ASN A 280 1.48 -7.90 -1.16
C ASN A 280 0.60 -7.84 0.11
N ASP A 281 0.01 -8.95 0.53
CA ASP A 281 -0.76 -9.07 1.77
C ASP A 281 0.14 -8.85 3.01
N TYR A 282 1.38 -9.36 2.97
CA TYR A 282 2.36 -9.08 4.03
C TYR A 282 2.75 -7.61 4.10
N LEU A 283 2.97 -6.95 2.95
CA LEU A 283 3.23 -5.53 2.91
C LEU A 283 2.05 -4.74 3.49
N ASP A 284 0.81 -5.15 3.19
CA ASP A 284 -0.44 -4.60 3.77
C ASP A 284 -0.40 -4.64 5.29
N ALA A 285 -0.16 -5.81 5.88
CA ALA A 285 -0.02 -5.98 7.33
C ALA A 285 1.12 -5.14 7.91
N LEU A 286 2.27 -5.08 7.23
CA LEU A 286 3.44 -4.33 7.69
C LEU A 286 3.16 -2.82 7.80
N VAL A 287 2.50 -2.24 6.80
CA VAL A 287 2.09 -0.83 6.84
C VAL A 287 1.02 -0.56 7.89
N SER A 288 0.06 -1.47 8.04
CA SER A 288 -0.98 -1.39 9.07
C SER A 288 -0.39 -1.42 10.48
N ALA A 289 0.59 -2.30 10.73
CA ALA A 289 1.33 -2.37 12.00
C ALA A 289 2.15 -1.10 12.26
N ALA A 290 2.80 -0.56 11.24
CA ALA A 290 3.58 0.68 11.35
C ALA A 290 2.68 1.90 11.62
N LEU A 291 1.50 1.97 10.98
CA LEU A 291 0.49 2.99 11.28
C LEU A 291 -0.01 2.88 12.72
N GLY A 292 -0.33 1.67 13.17
CA GLY A 292 -0.73 1.42 14.56
C GLY A 292 0.36 1.82 15.57
N TYR A 293 1.63 1.57 15.24
CA TYR A 293 2.77 2.02 16.04
C TYR A 293 2.88 3.53 16.11
N ALA A 294 2.78 4.23 14.98
CA ALA A 294 2.83 5.69 14.95
C ALA A 294 1.71 6.33 15.79
N LEU A 295 0.48 5.81 15.71
CA LEU A 295 -0.60 6.29 16.58
C LEU A 295 -0.30 6.04 18.07
N ALA A 296 0.34 4.91 18.39
CA ALA A 296 0.77 4.62 19.76
C ALA A 296 1.92 5.53 20.24
N LEU A 297 2.77 6.01 19.35
CA LEU A 297 3.80 7.03 19.64
C LEU A 297 3.15 8.40 19.87
N GLU A 298 2.22 8.79 19.00
CA GLU A 298 1.49 10.06 19.09
C GLU A 298 0.63 10.14 20.36
N ALA A 299 0.01 9.04 20.78
CA ALA A 299 -0.70 8.93 22.05
C ALA A 299 0.22 9.17 23.28
N ARG A 300 1.54 9.01 23.12
CA ARG A 300 2.56 9.29 24.14
C ARG A 300 3.18 10.69 24.01
N GLY A 301 2.71 11.51 23.08
CA GLY A 301 3.24 12.85 22.83
C GLY A 301 4.51 12.89 21.98
N LEU A 302 4.79 11.82 21.24
CA LEU A 302 5.93 11.72 20.31
C LEU A 302 5.45 11.96 18.87
N GLU A 303 6.29 12.58 18.05
CA GLU A 303 6.05 12.78 16.63
C GLU A 303 6.61 11.59 15.84
N ALA A 304 5.77 10.90 15.06
CA ALA A 304 6.20 9.81 14.20
C ALA A 304 6.46 10.31 12.76
N ARG A 305 7.68 10.12 12.26
CA ARG A 305 8.05 10.44 10.87
C ARG A 305 8.31 9.18 10.06
N PHE A 306 7.59 9.00 8.96
CA PHE A 306 7.74 7.83 8.11
C PHE A 306 8.76 8.06 7.00
N SER A 307 9.54 7.01 6.73
CA SER A 307 10.46 6.96 5.59
C SER A 307 10.46 5.57 4.98
N ALA A 308 10.70 5.48 3.68
CA ALA A 308 10.89 4.24 2.96
C ALA A 308 11.99 4.47 1.90
N PRO A 309 12.80 3.45 1.57
CA PRO A 309 13.78 3.59 0.51
C PRO A 309 13.08 3.87 -0.83
N GLY A 310 13.67 4.73 -1.67
CA GLY A 310 13.12 5.10 -2.98
C GLY A 310 11.94 6.10 -2.96
N MET A 311 11.44 6.49 -1.78
CA MET A 311 10.36 7.48 -1.65
C MET A 311 10.84 8.74 -0.90
N PRO A 312 10.26 9.92 -1.19
CA PRO A 312 10.46 11.09 -0.34
C PRO A 312 9.94 10.80 1.08
N GLU A 313 10.44 11.54 2.06
CA GLU A 313 9.93 11.47 3.42
C GLU A 313 8.42 11.73 3.45
N ALA A 314 7.71 11.00 4.32
CA ALA A 314 6.26 11.13 4.38
C ALA A 314 5.85 12.55 4.84
N PRO A 315 4.78 13.11 4.26
CA PRO A 315 4.25 14.38 4.71
C PRO A 315 3.86 14.37 6.19
N ALA A 316 4.01 15.52 6.86
CA ALA A 316 3.65 15.65 8.27
C ALA A 316 2.13 15.62 8.49
N ASP A 317 1.36 16.08 7.50
CA ASP A 317 -0.11 16.10 7.55
C ASP A 317 -0.71 14.69 7.53
N SER A 318 -1.75 14.47 8.32
CA SER A 318 -2.36 13.15 8.50
C SER A 318 -2.87 12.55 7.19
N THR A 319 -3.48 13.36 6.32
CA THR A 319 -4.03 12.91 5.04
C THR A 319 -2.92 12.51 4.06
N GLY A 320 -1.93 13.37 3.85
CA GLY A 320 -0.78 13.11 2.99
C GLY A 320 0.03 11.91 3.46
N ARG A 321 0.17 11.73 4.78
CA ARG A 321 0.77 10.53 5.37
C ARG A 321 0.00 9.26 5.03
N LEU A 322 -1.33 9.26 5.14
CA LEU A 322 -2.16 8.11 4.77
C LEU A 322 -2.07 7.78 3.27
N TYR A 323 -2.05 8.80 2.41
CA TYR A 323 -1.82 8.61 0.97
C TYR A 323 -0.43 8.03 0.68
N TRP A 324 0.61 8.52 1.36
CA TRP A 324 1.97 8.02 1.23
C TRP A 324 2.08 6.55 1.66
N LEU A 325 1.44 6.18 2.78
CA LEU A 325 1.38 4.79 3.25
C LEU A 325 0.54 3.90 2.32
N ALA A 326 -0.52 4.43 1.72
CA ALA A 326 -1.36 3.69 0.77
C ALA A 326 -0.63 3.42 -0.56
N ASP A 327 0.20 4.35 -1.05
CA ASP A 327 0.95 4.21 -2.31
C ASP A 327 2.24 3.39 -2.17
N LEU A 328 2.59 2.96 -0.95
CA LEU A 328 3.78 2.15 -0.68
C LEU A 328 3.71 0.79 -1.41
N ALA A 329 4.81 0.43 -2.06
CA ALA A 329 4.99 -0.85 -2.74
C ALA A 329 6.38 -1.43 -2.45
N TRP A 330 6.57 -2.72 -2.75
CA TRP A 330 7.89 -3.34 -2.72
C TRP A 330 8.86 -2.64 -3.68
N ASN A 331 10.10 -2.42 -3.24
CA ASN A 331 11.10 -1.75 -4.05
C ASN A 331 11.55 -2.63 -5.22
N SER A 332 11.85 -1.99 -6.35
CA SER A 332 12.60 -2.62 -7.43
C SER A 332 14.06 -2.79 -7.04
N VAL A 333 14.67 -3.89 -7.46
CA VAL A 333 16.09 -4.19 -7.24
C VAL A 333 16.96 -3.01 -7.69
N GLY A 334 17.74 -2.43 -6.79
CA GLY A 334 18.71 -1.37 -7.11
C GLY A 334 18.44 0.00 -6.46
N GLU A 335 17.30 0.23 -5.82
CA GLU A 335 17.03 1.49 -5.13
C GLU A 335 17.97 1.70 -3.92
N ALA A 336 18.44 2.93 -3.73
CA ALA A 336 19.33 3.27 -2.63
C ALA A 336 18.61 3.10 -1.28
N PRO A 337 19.27 2.53 -0.26
CA PRO A 337 18.69 2.42 1.07
C PRO A 337 18.40 3.83 1.60
N ALA A 338 17.26 3.99 2.28
CA ALA A 338 17.00 5.21 3.03
C ALA A 338 18.10 5.35 4.10
N LYS A 339 18.81 6.48 4.12
CA LYS A 339 19.76 6.81 5.18
C LYS A 339 19.00 7.53 6.29
N PRO A 340 18.71 6.88 7.44
CA PRO A 340 17.96 7.54 8.49
C PRO A 340 18.83 8.62 9.15
N GLY A 341 18.21 9.76 9.45
CA GLY A 341 18.83 10.83 10.24
C GLY A 341 19.16 10.39 11.68
N PRO A 342 19.73 11.26 12.52
CA PRO A 342 20.18 10.94 13.89
C PRO A 342 19.02 10.82 14.91
N GLU A 343 17.85 10.37 14.47
CA GLU A 343 16.65 10.22 15.30
C GLU A 343 16.52 8.77 15.80
N PRO A 344 15.88 8.55 16.97
CA PRO A 344 15.45 7.22 17.39
C PRO A 344 14.69 6.51 16.26
N LEU A 345 15.08 5.28 15.93
CA LEU A 345 14.65 4.57 14.73
C LEU A 345 13.88 3.30 15.07
N ALA A 346 12.69 3.15 14.50
CA ALA A 346 11.95 1.90 14.43
C ALA A 346 11.90 1.40 12.98
N VAL A 347 12.40 0.21 12.72
CA VAL A 347 12.44 -0.42 11.39
C VAL A 347 11.35 -1.49 11.31
N PHE A 348 10.48 -1.39 10.31
CA PHE A 348 9.46 -2.38 9.98
C PHE A 348 9.83 -3.08 8.69
N GLY A 349 10.02 -4.39 8.70
CA GLY A 349 10.51 -5.11 7.53
C GLY A 349 10.14 -6.59 7.54
N ALA A 350 10.24 -7.21 6.36
CA ALA A 350 10.18 -8.67 6.24
C ALA A 350 11.48 -9.31 6.73
N PRO A 351 11.47 -10.56 7.24
CA PRO A 351 12.70 -11.25 7.61
C PRO A 351 13.54 -11.59 6.38
N GLY A 352 14.87 -11.54 6.54
CA GLY A 352 15.82 -11.87 5.47
C GLY A 352 16.03 -10.79 4.41
N ALA A 353 15.77 -9.52 4.74
CA ALA A 353 16.14 -8.38 3.90
C ALA A 353 17.67 -8.22 3.87
N ALA A 354 18.29 -8.28 2.68
CA ALA A 354 19.75 -8.36 2.56
C ALA A 354 20.45 -7.05 2.96
N ARG A 355 19.80 -5.90 2.74
CA ARG A 355 20.42 -4.58 2.99
C ARG A 355 20.27 -4.12 4.44
N ARG A 356 19.32 -4.70 5.20
CA ARG A 356 19.02 -4.29 6.57
C ARG A 356 20.22 -4.46 7.52
N GLY A 357 21.00 -5.53 7.37
CA GLY A 357 22.16 -5.79 8.23
C GLY A 357 23.18 -4.65 8.24
N SER A 358 23.49 -4.10 7.06
CA SER A 358 24.42 -2.96 6.92
C SER A 358 23.89 -1.69 7.62
N LEU A 359 22.60 -1.41 7.49
CA LEU A 359 21.96 -0.26 8.14
C LEU A 359 22.01 -0.38 9.67
N LEU A 360 21.73 -1.56 10.21
CA LEU A 360 21.77 -1.81 11.65
C LEU A 360 23.20 -1.72 12.19
N ALA A 361 24.20 -2.22 11.45
CA ALA A 361 25.60 -2.11 11.81
C ALA A 361 26.09 -0.64 11.83
N ASP A 362 25.71 0.16 10.83
CA ASP A 362 26.03 1.59 10.75
C ASP A 362 25.38 2.40 11.88
N ARG A 363 24.15 2.04 12.28
CA ARG A 363 23.48 2.64 13.43
C ARG A 363 24.17 2.31 14.74
N LYS A 364 24.55 1.04 14.91
CA LYS A 364 25.26 0.56 16.09
C LYS A 364 26.62 1.22 16.25
N SER A 365 27.41 1.32 15.17
CA SER A 365 28.73 1.98 15.20
C SER A 365 28.63 3.47 15.54
N ALA A 366 27.52 4.11 15.16
CA ALA A 366 27.21 5.48 15.51
C ALA A 366 26.57 5.66 16.92
N GLY A 367 26.38 4.58 17.69
CA GLY A 367 25.85 4.62 19.05
C GLY A 367 24.33 4.85 19.15
N TRP A 368 23.58 4.64 18.06
CA TRP A 368 22.12 4.81 18.05
C TRP A 368 21.41 3.48 18.24
N ASP A 369 20.52 3.42 19.23
CA ASP A 369 19.63 2.28 19.41
C ASP A 369 18.52 2.26 18.35
N THR A 370 18.27 1.08 17.79
CA THR A 370 17.28 0.85 16.74
C THR A 370 16.36 -0.29 17.16
N VAL A 371 15.04 -0.09 17.02
CA VAL A 371 14.04 -1.14 17.28
C VAL A 371 13.68 -1.79 15.95
N LEU A 372 13.88 -3.09 15.82
CA LEU A 372 13.42 -3.86 14.67
C LEU A 372 12.09 -4.55 15.01
N ILE A 373 11.07 -4.32 14.17
CA ILE A 373 9.75 -4.89 14.29
C ILE A 373 9.46 -5.70 13.03
N ILE A 374 9.30 -7.01 13.19
CA ILE A 374 8.95 -7.93 12.11
C ILE A 374 7.53 -8.44 12.37
N PRO A 375 6.52 -7.92 11.64
CA PRO A 375 5.15 -8.45 11.71
C PRO A 375 5.12 -9.92 11.26
N ASP A 376 4.24 -10.72 11.87
CA ASP A 376 4.03 -12.12 11.47
C ASP A 376 3.25 -12.22 10.14
N LEU A 377 3.28 -13.39 9.52
CA LEU A 377 2.50 -13.64 8.30
C LEU A 377 0.99 -13.57 8.58
N PRO A 378 0.20 -12.90 7.73
CA PRO A 378 -1.25 -12.90 7.86
C PRO A 378 -1.81 -14.33 7.68
N VAL A 379 -2.46 -14.88 8.70
CA VAL A 379 -3.10 -16.20 8.63
C VAL A 379 -4.47 -16.07 7.97
N SER A 380 -4.53 -16.21 6.64
CA SER A 380 -5.76 -16.34 5.82
C SER A 380 -6.93 -15.37 6.11
N ARG A 381 -7.33 -14.64 5.07
CA ARG A 381 -8.47 -13.70 5.03
C ARG A 381 -9.63 -14.06 5.98
N GLY A 382 -9.83 -13.23 7.00
CA GLY A 382 -11.01 -13.28 7.89
C GLY A 382 -10.77 -13.77 9.32
N SER A 383 -9.56 -14.22 9.67
CA SER A 383 -9.21 -14.64 11.03
C SER A 383 -7.99 -13.88 11.55
N THR A 384 -8.19 -13.01 12.53
CA THR A 384 -7.12 -12.33 13.26
C THR A 384 -6.55 -13.26 14.33
N PHE A 385 -5.44 -13.93 14.04
CA PHE A 385 -4.62 -14.58 15.06
C PHE A 385 -3.14 -14.24 14.82
N TRP A 386 -2.47 -13.79 15.88
CA TRP A 386 -1.16 -13.12 15.85
C TRP A 386 -0.14 -13.89 16.69
N ALA A 387 1.11 -14.03 16.24
CA ALA A 387 2.29 -14.17 17.10
C ALA A 387 3.17 -12.90 16.96
N ARG A 388 3.84 -12.45 18.03
CA ARG A 388 4.23 -11.02 18.18
C ARG A 388 5.61 -10.87 18.81
N VAL A 389 6.63 -10.80 17.97
CA VAL A 389 8.01 -10.69 18.43
C VAL A 389 8.35 -9.22 18.70
N PHE A 390 8.57 -8.88 19.97
CA PHE A 390 9.07 -7.57 20.40
C PHE A 390 10.45 -7.69 21.03
N LEU A 391 11.42 -6.94 20.50
CA LEU A 391 12.74 -6.84 21.11
C LEU A 391 12.71 -5.73 22.17
N ILE A 392 12.83 -6.09 23.45
CA ILE A 392 12.94 -5.15 24.59
C ILE A 392 14.29 -5.39 25.29
N PRO A 393 15.16 -4.38 25.49
CA PRO A 393 16.45 -4.56 26.14
C PRO A 393 16.31 -4.72 27.68
N GLU A 394 17.10 -5.64 28.25
CA GLU A 394 16.95 -6.15 29.64
C GLU A 394 16.99 -5.09 30.76
N THR A 395 16.24 -5.41 31.82
CA THR A 395 16.57 -5.01 33.20
C THR A 395 16.66 -6.27 34.08
N GLY A 396 17.86 -6.60 34.56
CA GLY A 396 18.08 -7.36 35.81
C GLY A 396 18.10 -8.90 35.74
N PRO A 397 18.71 -9.56 36.75
CA PRO A 397 19.31 -10.88 36.60
C PRO A 397 18.32 -12.05 36.66
N ARG A 398 18.68 -13.10 35.90
CA ARG A 398 18.04 -14.42 35.78
C ARG A 398 17.47 -14.98 37.10
N ARG A 399 16.20 -15.42 37.05
CA ARG A 399 15.74 -16.60 37.79
C ARG A 399 15.36 -17.69 36.81
N ALA A 400 16.00 -18.85 36.96
CA ALA A 400 15.66 -20.08 36.28
C ALA A 400 14.31 -20.60 36.81
N GLY A 401 13.44 -21.08 35.92
CA GLY A 401 12.21 -21.76 36.33
C GLY A 401 11.31 -22.20 35.17
N GLY A 402 11.25 -23.52 34.95
CA GLY A 402 10.01 -24.24 34.65
C GLY A 402 9.59 -24.37 33.19
N GLY A 403 9.87 -25.55 32.61
CA GLY A 403 9.18 -26.03 31.42
C GLY A 403 7.72 -26.39 31.68
N GLY A 404 6.86 -26.23 30.67
CA GLY A 404 5.46 -26.67 30.62
C GLY A 404 5.03 -26.88 29.16
N PRO A 405 4.11 -27.81 28.87
CA PRO A 405 4.19 -28.67 27.70
C PRO A 405 3.60 -28.09 26.40
N GLU A 406 4.16 -28.54 25.28
CA GLU A 406 3.68 -28.32 23.92
C GLU A 406 2.34 -29.03 23.66
N GLY A 407 1.30 -28.26 23.33
CA GLY A 407 0.07 -28.79 22.76
C GLY A 407 0.18 -28.88 21.24
N ARG A 408 0.21 -30.10 20.69
CA ARG A 408 0.02 -30.36 19.25
C ARG A 408 -1.44 -30.12 18.84
N PRO A 409 -1.70 -29.45 17.70
CA PRO A 409 -2.94 -29.66 16.96
C PRO A 409 -2.73 -30.64 15.81
N CYS A 410 -3.65 -31.60 15.72
CA CYS A 410 -3.76 -32.62 14.69
C CYS A 410 -3.96 -32.03 13.27
N ALA A 411 -3.49 -32.79 12.28
CA ALA A 411 -3.54 -32.49 10.86
C ALA A 411 -4.93 -32.75 10.25
N GLY A 412 -5.26 -31.96 9.22
CA GLY A 412 -6.23 -32.29 8.18
C GLY A 412 -5.64 -31.92 6.81
N PRO A 413 -5.85 -32.72 5.74
CA PRO A 413 -5.07 -32.62 4.51
C PRO A 413 -5.71 -31.64 3.52
N HIS A 414 -5.15 -30.43 3.40
CA HIS A 414 -5.40 -29.52 2.27
C HIS A 414 -4.06 -28.94 1.77
N GLY A 415 -3.79 -29.12 0.47
CA GLY A 415 -2.52 -28.81 -0.19
C GLY A 415 -2.00 -27.40 0.08
N GLU A 416 -0.70 -27.31 0.37
CA GLU A 416 -0.05 -26.25 1.13
C GLU A 416 0.78 -25.26 0.27
N PRO A 417 0.21 -24.12 -0.16
CA PRO A 417 1.02 -22.92 -0.40
C PRO A 417 1.30 -22.19 0.93
N GLY A 418 0.40 -22.27 1.92
CA GLY A 418 0.50 -21.56 3.18
C GLY A 418 1.52 -22.13 4.17
N LYS A 419 1.74 -23.45 4.22
CA LYS A 419 2.71 -24.04 5.17
C LYS A 419 4.14 -23.93 4.66
N ALA A 420 4.37 -24.10 3.36
CA ALA A 420 5.68 -23.85 2.75
C ALA A 420 6.11 -22.39 2.97
N LEU A 421 5.20 -21.44 2.75
CA LEU A 421 5.45 -20.03 3.03
C LEU A 421 5.76 -19.76 4.51
N ARG A 422 4.98 -20.35 5.43
CA ARG A 422 5.22 -20.22 6.88
C ARG A 422 6.55 -20.84 7.30
N ALA A 423 6.93 -21.99 6.75
CA ALA A 423 8.21 -22.62 7.03
C ALA A 423 9.36 -21.74 6.54
N ALA A 424 9.29 -21.22 5.30
CA ALA A 424 10.29 -20.31 4.75
C ALA A 424 10.41 -19.01 5.56
N PHE A 425 9.29 -18.44 6.00
CA PHE A 425 9.27 -17.26 6.85
C PHE A 425 9.93 -17.51 8.21
N ARG A 426 9.59 -18.62 8.88
CA ARG A 426 10.24 -18.99 10.16
C ARG A 426 11.73 -19.24 9.99
N GLU A 427 12.12 -19.95 8.94
CA GLU A 427 13.54 -20.21 8.67
C GLU A 427 14.31 -18.90 8.43
N ALA A 428 13.74 -17.97 7.65
CA ALA A 428 14.33 -16.66 7.42
C ALA A 428 14.43 -15.84 8.71
N LEU A 429 13.38 -15.86 9.54
CA LEU A 429 13.35 -15.19 10.84
C LEU A 429 14.40 -15.76 11.79
N ASP A 430 14.46 -17.08 11.94
CA ASP A 430 15.43 -17.76 12.82
C ASP A 430 16.87 -17.49 12.37
N ARG A 431 17.11 -17.46 11.06
CA ARG A 431 18.42 -17.11 10.49
C ARG A 431 18.80 -15.68 10.88
N GLU A 432 17.90 -14.74 10.70
CA GLU A 432 18.15 -13.34 11.02
C GLU A 432 18.33 -13.10 12.53
N VAL A 433 17.54 -13.76 13.37
CA VAL A 433 17.70 -13.72 14.83
C VAL A 433 19.08 -14.23 15.23
N ARG A 434 19.55 -15.34 14.64
CA ARG A 434 20.91 -15.86 14.88
C ARG A 434 22.01 -14.90 14.43
N GLU A 435 21.86 -14.27 13.26
CA GLU A 435 22.83 -13.31 12.73
C GLU A 435 22.92 -12.05 13.59
N LEU A 436 21.78 -11.50 14.01
CA LEU A 436 21.70 -10.30 14.84
C LEU A 436 22.15 -10.55 16.29
N SER A 437 21.84 -11.72 16.86
CA SER A 437 22.29 -12.08 18.23
C SER A 437 23.76 -12.49 18.30
N GLY A 438 24.26 -13.19 17.27
CA GLY A 438 25.65 -13.63 17.20
C GLY A 438 26.62 -12.52 16.80
N TYR A 439 26.66 -12.19 15.50
CA TYR A 439 27.60 -11.22 14.94
C TYR A 439 27.14 -9.77 15.09
N GLY A 440 25.83 -9.54 15.11
CA GLY A 440 25.25 -8.21 15.27
C GLY A 440 25.34 -7.66 16.69
N GLY A 441 25.51 -8.52 17.71
CA GLY A 441 25.55 -8.15 19.12
C GLY A 441 24.35 -7.32 19.58
N PHE A 442 23.16 -7.66 19.09
CA PHE A 442 21.88 -7.11 19.54
C PHE A 442 21.19 -8.12 20.48
N ASP A 443 20.47 -7.67 21.50
CA ASP A 443 19.60 -8.55 22.29
C ASP A 443 18.29 -8.77 21.52
N VAL A 444 18.15 -9.95 20.90
CA VAL A 444 17.03 -10.30 20.05
C VAL A 444 16.09 -11.25 20.80
N ARG A 445 15.07 -10.68 21.46
CA ARG A 445 14.00 -11.44 22.13
C ARG A 445 12.82 -11.73 21.21
N VAL A 446 12.68 -12.98 20.79
CA VAL A 446 11.50 -13.47 20.08
C VAL A 446 10.34 -13.65 21.07
N LEU A 447 9.40 -12.70 21.14
CA LEU A 447 8.19 -12.79 21.97
C LEU A 447 6.98 -13.40 21.25
#